data_AF-A0A0M0G539-F1
#
_entry.id   AF-A0A0M0G539-F1
#
_cell.length_a   1.000
_cell.length_b   1.000
_cell.length_c   1.000
_cell.angle_alpha   90.00
_cell.angle_beta   90.00
_cell.angle_gamma   90.00
#
_symmetry.space_group_name_H-M   'P 1'
#
loop_
_entity.id
_entity.type
_entity.pdbx_description
1 polymer ?
#
loop_
_entity_poly.entity_id
_entity_poly.type
_entity_poly.pdbx_seq_one_letter_code
_entity_poly.pdbx_strand_id
1 'polypeptide(L)'
;MANTLPPWFWIAYYLFLAVTIGVAIYNVSTQKTRRMSLLVIWVAITVPIVSILNSIVAPPELNEYQHLVNELHQGALWAWYASSGYLFLSVWWILLLLKIIERQKKIVTH
;
A
#
# COMPACT_ATOMS: atom_id res chain seq x y z
N MET A 1 -3.73 4.06 28.04
CA MET A 1 -2.54 4.48 27.27
C MET A 1 -2.95 4.42 25.81
N ALA A 2 -2.57 5.39 24.97
CA ALA A 2 -2.93 5.34 23.55
C ALA A 2 -2.22 4.12 22.92
N ASN A 3 -2.98 3.08 22.58
CA ASN A 3 -2.47 1.88 21.95
C ASN A 3 -2.23 2.15 20.46
N THR A 4 -1.27 3.01 20.11
CA THR A 4 -0.89 3.23 18.71
C THR A 4 0.36 2.42 18.35
N LEU A 5 0.52 2.08 17.08
CA LEU A 5 1.77 1.50 16.59
C LEU A 5 2.97 2.44 16.84
N PRO A 6 4.18 1.88 17.04
CA PRO A 6 5.38 2.68 17.28
C PRO A 6 5.61 3.73 16.18
N PRO A 7 6.15 4.92 16.50
CA PRO A 7 6.34 6.00 15.52
C PRO A 7 7.14 5.60 14.27
N TRP A 8 8.12 4.69 14.40
CA TRP A 8 8.91 4.20 13.28
C TRP A 8 8.07 3.49 12.22
N PHE A 9 6.96 2.84 12.62
CA PHE A 9 6.05 2.16 11.70
C PHE A 9 5.38 3.18 10.78
N TRP A 10 4.87 4.27 11.35
CA TRP A 10 4.24 5.34 10.59
C TRP A 10 5.20 6.03 9.63
N ILE A 11 6.45 6.26 10.06
CA ILE A 11 7.50 6.81 9.19
C ILE A 11 7.75 5.89 7.99
N ALA A 12 7.93 4.59 8.22
CA ALA A 12 8.13 3.61 7.16
C ALA A 12 6.92 3.52 6.23
N TYR A 13 5.71 3.56 6.78
CA TYR A 13 4.45 3.50 6.05
C TYR A 13 4.28 4.71 5.10
N TYR A 14 4.45 5.93 5.60
CA TYR A 14 4.34 7.13 4.75
C TYR A 14 5.44 7.20 3.70
N LEU A 15 6.66 6.77 4.03
CA LEU A 15 7.75 6.66 3.06
C LEU A 15 7.42 5.66 1.94
N PHE A 16 6.89 4.49 2.30
CA PHE A 16 6.45 3.49 1.33
C PHE A 16 5.38 4.04 0.38
N LEU A 17 4.40 4.77 0.89
CA LEU A 17 3.37 5.41 0.07
C LEU A 17 3.96 6.48 -0.86
N ALA A 18 4.84 7.34 -0.33
CA ALA A 18 5.49 8.38 -1.12
C ALA A 18 6.31 7.80 -2.28
N VAL A 19 7.10 6.76 -2.02
CA VAL A 19 7.88 6.07 -3.05
C VAL A 19 6.94 5.38 -4.05
N THR A 20 5.88 4.72 -3.59
CA THR A 20 4.90 4.05 -4.47
C THR A 20 4.26 5.03 -5.45
N ILE A 21 3.80 6.18 -4.95
CA ILE A 21 3.20 7.23 -5.78
C ILE A 21 4.24 7.80 -6.75
N GLY A 22 5.45 8.11 -6.29
CA GLY A 22 6.52 8.64 -7.14
C GLY A 22 6.89 7.69 -8.29
N VAL A 23 7.04 6.40 -8.01
CA VAL A 23 7.33 5.38 -9.03
C VAL A 23 6.14 5.18 -9.97
N ALA A 24 4.92 5.19 -9.46
CA ALA A 24 3.73 5.07 -10.29
C ALA A 24 3.60 6.26 -11.26
N ILE A 25 3.84 7.49 -10.80
CA ILE A 25 3.87 8.71 -11.64
C ILE A 25 4.94 8.59 -12.73
N TYR A 26 6.15 8.13 -12.40
CA TYR A 26 7.21 7.90 -13.39
C TYR A 26 6.78 6.87 -14.46
N ASN A 27 6.12 5.79 -14.04
CA ASN A 27 5.60 4.77 -14.96
C ASN A 27 4.43 5.26 -15.83
N VAL A 28 3.62 6.21 -15.34
CA VAL A 28 2.60 6.91 -16.16
C VAL A 28 3.28 7.77 -17.24
N SER A 29 4.27 8.57 -16.83
CA SER A 29 4.99 9.49 -17.73
C SER A 29 5.71 8.76 -18.86
N THR A 30 6.27 7.58 -18.58
CA THR A 30 6.96 6.74 -19.58
C THR A 30 6.04 5.86 -20.43
N GLN A 31 4.71 6.00 -20.27
CA GLN A 31 3.64 5.26 -20.98
C GLN A 31 3.71 3.71 -20.96
N LYS A 32 4.70 3.09 -20.30
CA LYS A 32 4.90 1.63 -20.32
C LYS A 32 3.79 0.83 -19.64
N THR A 33 3.11 1.41 -18.64
CA THR A 33 2.05 0.72 -17.87
C THR A 33 0.96 1.69 -17.37
N ARG A 34 0.54 2.64 -18.22
CA ARG A 34 -0.32 3.77 -17.82
C ARG A 34 -1.58 3.38 -17.02
N ARG A 35 -2.34 2.38 -17.47
CA ARG A 35 -3.57 1.93 -16.76
C ARG A 35 -3.28 1.36 -15.37
N MET A 36 -2.28 0.49 -15.26
CA MET A 36 -1.89 -0.12 -13.99
C MET A 36 -1.36 0.93 -13.01
N SER A 37 -0.56 1.88 -13.49
CA SER A 37 -0.01 2.93 -12.65
C SER A 37 -1.08 3.89 -12.12
N LEU A 38 -2.12 4.19 -12.92
CA LEU A 38 -3.26 4.98 -12.43
C LEU A 38 -4.02 4.26 -11.32
N LEU A 39 -4.23 2.95 -11.45
CA LEU A 39 -4.84 2.12 -10.39
C LEU A 39 -3.98 2.09 -9.12
N VAL A 40 -2.65 1.99 -9.26
CA VAL A 40 -1.72 2.04 -8.12
C VAL A 40 -1.80 3.38 -7.40
N ILE A 41 -1.81 4.50 -8.12
CA ILE A 41 -1.96 5.84 -7.52
C ILE A 41 -3.30 5.92 -6.77
N TRP A 42 -4.38 5.48 -7.40
CA TRP A 42 -5.71 5.48 -6.77
C TRP A 42 -5.69 4.71 -5.46
N VAL A 43 -5.27 3.43 -5.49
CA VAL A 43 -5.22 2.56 -4.32
C VAL A 43 -4.28 3.10 -3.23
N ALA A 44 -3.10 3.62 -3.62
CA ALA A 44 -2.13 4.19 -2.68
C ALA A 44 -2.62 5.46 -1.97
N ILE A 45 -3.67 6.12 -2.49
CA ILE A 45 -4.29 7.29 -1.84
C ILE A 45 -5.52 6.88 -1.04
N THR A 46 -6.43 6.14 -1.67
CA THR A 46 -7.74 5.84 -1.08
C THR A 46 -7.65 4.84 0.07
N VAL A 47 -6.77 3.85 0.00
CA VAL A 47 -6.61 2.86 1.07
C VAL A 47 -6.15 3.51 2.37
N PRO A 48 -5.06 4.32 2.40
CA PRO A 48 -4.68 5.04 3.62
C PRO A 48 -5.78 5.94 4.17
N ILE A 49 -6.51 6.65 3.30
CA ILE A 49 -7.60 7.53 3.73
C ILE A 49 -8.70 6.72 4.41
N VAL A 50 -9.17 5.63 3.77
CA VAL A 50 -10.21 4.75 4.34
C VAL A 50 -9.74 4.13 5.65
N SER A 51 -8.49 3.67 5.73
CA SER A 51 -7.90 3.12 6.95
C SER A 51 -7.85 4.16 8.08
N ILE A 52 -7.39 5.40 7.80
CA ILE A 52 -7.30 6.48 8.79
C ILE A 52 -8.69 6.86 9.30
N LEU A 53 -9.66 7.05 8.40
CA LEU A 53 -11.02 7.45 8.79
C LEU A 53 -11.69 6.43 9.71
N ASN A 54 -11.50 5.13 9.46
CA ASN A 54 -12.04 4.09 10.33
C ASN A 54 -11.23 3.92 11.63
N SER A 55 -9.92 4.17 11.59
CA SER A 55 -9.07 4.12 12.80
C SER A 55 -9.40 5.23 13.81
N ILE A 56 -10.01 6.34 13.40
CA ILE A 56 -10.46 7.41 14.32
C ILE A 56 -11.61 6.93 15.23
N VAL A 57 -12.44 6.01 14.73
CA VAL A 57 -13.60 5.47 15.45
C VAL A 57 -13.26 4.15 16.16
N ALA A 58 -11.97 3.74 16.12
CA ALA A 58 -11.52 2.49 16.71
C ALA A 58 -11.73 2.45 18.23
N PRO A 59 -12.10 1.29 18.80
CA PRO A 59 -12.18 1.11 20.24
C PRO A 59 -10.83 1.43 20.92
N PRO A 60 -10.83 2.10 22.08
CA PRO A 60 -9.61 2.57 22.74
C PRO A 60 -8.71 1.43 23.24
N GLU A 61 -9.26 0.22 23.41
CA GLU A 61 -8.49 -0.98 23.77
C GLU A 61 -7.65 -1.57 22.63
N LEU A 62 -8.00 -1.32 21.36
CA LEU A 62 -7.34 -1.92 20.20
C LEU A 62 -6.37 -0.94 19.55
N ASN A 63 -5.20 -1.44 19.15
CA ASN A 63 -4.36 -0.68 18.22
C ASN A 63 -4.91 -0.72 16.78
N GLU A 64 -4.40 0.13 15.90
CA GLU A 64 -4.92 0.31 14.55
C GLU A 64 -4.86 -0.99 13.73
N TYR A 65 -3.80 -1.77 13.93
CA TYR A 65 -3.65 -3.08 13.28
C TYR A 65 -4.65 -4.12 13.82
N GLN A 66 -4.80 -4.21 15.15
CA GLN A 66 -5.76 -5.10 15.80
C GLN A 66 -7.19 -4.75 15.43
N HIS A 67 -7.52 -3.46 15.34
CA HIS A 67 -8.81 -2.97 14.89
C HIS A 67 -9.08 -3.42 13.44
N LEU A 68 -8.13 -3.21 12.53
CA LEU A 68 -8.25 -3.67 11.14
C LEU A 68 -8.48 -5.19 11.04
N VAL A 69 -7.71 -6.00 11.78
CA VAL A 69 -7.84 -7.47 11.77
C VAL A 69 -9.19 -7.91 12.35
N ASN A 70 -9.63 -7.27 13.44
CA ASN A 70 -10.93 -7.55 14.04
C ASN A 70 -12.07 -7.25 13.07
N GLU A 71 -12.04 -6.09 12.43
CA GLU A 71 -13.05 -5.65 11.47
C GLU A 71 -13.03 -6.50 10.18
N LEU A 72 -11.85 -6.98 9.77
CA LEU A 72 -11.71 -7.93 8.67
C LEU A 72 -12.41 -9.26 9.00
N HIS A 73 -12.20 -9.81 10.21
CA HIS A 73 -12.90 -11.01 10.67
C HIS A 73 -14.42 -10.82 10.77
N GLN A 74 -14.85 -9.63 11.17
CA GLN A 74 -16.28 -9.27 11.22
C GLN A 74 -16.89 -9.02 9.83
N GLY A 75 -16.07 -9.05 8.76
CA GLY A 75 -16.53 -8.89 7.39
C GLY A 75 -16.79 -7.44 6.99
N ALA A 76 -16.24 -6.46 7.70
CA ALA A 76 -16.41 -5.05 7.38
C ALA A 76 -15.85 -4.73 5.99
N LEU A 77 -16.66 -4.11 5.14
CA LEU A 77 -16.29 -3.83 3.73
C LEU A 77 -15.04 -2.95 3.63
N TRP A 78 -14.89 -1.98 4.54
CA TRP A 78 -13.73 -1.09 4.56
C TRP A 78 -12.44 -1.85 4.90
N ALA A 79 -12.51 -2.84 5.80
CA ALA A 79 -11.37 -3.64 6.21
C ALA A 79 -10.93 -4.59 5.09
N TRP A 80 -11.89 -5.19 4.37
CA TRP A 80 -11.62 -5.96 3.15
C TRP A 80 -11.02 -5.10 2.04
N TYR A 81 -11.56 -3.90 1.84
CA TYR A 81 -11.03 -2.93 0.88
C TYR A 81 -9.59 -2.53 1.21
N ALA A 82 -9.31 -2.14 2.46
CA ALA A 82 -7.99 -1.76 2.90
C ALA A 82 -7.00 -2.93 2.78
N SER A 83 -7.38 -4.11 3.26
CA SER A 83 -6.52 -5.31 3.23
C SER A 83 -6.19 -5.75 1.80
N SER A 84 -7.18 -5.80 0.92
CA SER A 84 -6.97 -6.13 -0.50
C SER A 84 -6.14 -5.08 -1.22
N GLY A 85 -6.32 -3.80 -0.89
CA GLY A 85 -5.52 -2.71 -1.44
C GLY A 85 -4.06 -2.76 -1.00
N TYR A 86 -3.77 -3.03 0.28
CA TYR A 86 -2.40 -3.26 0.73
C TYR A 86 -1.76 -4.46 0.04
N LEU A 87 -2.49 -5.58 -0.07
CA LEU A 87 -2.01 -6.77 -0.79
C LEU A 87 -1.71 -6.46 -2.26
N PHE A 88 -2.59 -5.71 -2.93
CA PHE A 88 -2.38 -5.28 -4.31
C PHE A 88 -1.09 -4.46 -4.46
N LEU A 89 -0.84 -3.49 -3.57
CA LEU A 89 0.39 -2.69 -3.60
C LEU A 89 1.64 -3.57 -3.39
N SER A 90 1.58 -4.53 -2.47
CA SER A 90 2.67 -5.49 -2.24
C SER A 90 2.97 -6.31 -3.49
N VAL A 91 1.94 -6.87 -4.14
CA VAL A 91 2.08 -7.66 -5.37
C VAL A 91 2.65 -6.80 -6.50
N TRP A 92 2.17 -5.56 -6.66
CA TRP A 92 2.67 -4.66 -7.68
C TRP A 92 4.18 -4.37 -7.51
N TRP A 93 4.63 -4.14 -6.27
CA TRP A 93 6.05 -3.96 -5.97
C TRP A 93 6.88 -5.19 -6.32
N ILE A 94 6.42 -6.40 -5.97
CA ILE A 94 7.10 -7.66 -6.31
C ILE A 94 7.25 -7.77 -7.84
N LEU A 95 6.18 -7.55 -8.59
CA LEU A 95 6.21 -7.61 -10.06
C LEU A 95 7.15 -6.55 -10.66
N LEU A 96 7.17 -5.34 -10.10
CA LEU A 96 8.06 -4.28 -10.53
C LEU A 96 9.53 -4.67 -10.32
N LEU A 97 9.88 -5.18 -9.14
CA LEU A 97 11.24 -5.60 -8.81
C LEU A 97 11.70 -6.76 -9.68
N LEU A 98 10.85 -7.78 -9.89
CA LEU A 98 11.16 -8.89 -10.80
C LEU A 98 11.45 -8.40 -12.22
N LYS A 99 10.64 -7.48 -12.75
CA LYS A 99 10.84 -6.86 -14.06
C LYS A 99 12.15 -6.07 -14.16
N ILE A 100 12.57 -5.42 -13.08
CA ILE A 100 13.87 -4.71 -13.03
C ILE A 100 15.02 -5.71 -13.07
N ILE A 101 14.95 -6.78 -12.26
CA ILE A 101 15.97 -7.84 -12.21
C ILE A 101 16.12 -8.53 -13.57
N GLU A 102 15.01 -8.85 -14.24
CA GLU A 102 15.02 -9.45 -15.58
C GLU A 102 15.69 -8.55 -16.62
N ARG A 103 15.43 -7.24 -16.59
CA ARG A 103 16.06 -6.27 -17.50
C ARG A 103 17.56 -6.20 -17.28
N GLN A 104 18.02 -6.22 -16.03
CA GLN A 104 19.45 -6.20 -15.70
C GLN A 104 20.16 -7.46 -16.22
N LYS A 105 19.56 -8.65 -16.04
CA LYS A 105 20.13 -9.90 -16.57
C LYS A 105 20.34 -9.87 -18.08
N LYS A 106 19.39 -9.31 -18.85
CA LYS A 106 19.50 -9.18 -20.32
C LYS A 106 20.61 -8.22 -20.78
N ILE A 107 20.96 -7.22 -19.97
CA ILE A 107 22.03 -6.27 -20.30
C ILE A 107 23.41 -6.88 -20.07
N VAL A 108 23.56 -7.75 -19.06
CA VAL A 108 24.86 -8.37 -18.71
C VAL A 108 25.22 -9.56 -19.61
N THR A 109 24.24 -10.16 -20.31
CA THR A 109 24.44 -11.34 -21.17
C THR A 109 24.66 -11.01 -22.66
N HIS A 110 24.63 -9.73 -23.03
CA HIS A 110 24.95 -9.21 -24.37
C HIS A 110 26.23 -8.38 -24.32
#